data_AF-A0A6A4ACQ8-F1
#
_entry.id   AF-A0A6A4ACQ8-F1
#
_cell.length_a   1.000
_cell.length_b   1.000
_cell.length_c   1.000
_cell.angle_alpha   90.00
_cell.angle_beta   90.00
_cell.angle_gamma   90.00
#
_symmetry.space_group_name_H-M   'P 1'
#
loop_
_entity.id
_entity.type
_entity.pdbx_description
1 polymer ?
#
loop_
_entity_poly.entity_id
_entity_poly.type
_entity_poly.pdbx_seq_one_letter_code
_entity_poly.pdbx_strand_id
1 'polypeptide(L)' 'MEESQSTEQPLANAEYHLVRVNIQDIPVAMQVNVSDLRTALGLPSYSLCPPFRAPTNVATPAPAVKMEDTNHLDAYEPN' A
#
# COMPACT_ATOMS: atom_id res chain seq x y z
N MET A 1 1.38 -30.23 39.47
CA MET A 1 2.05 -29.11 38.78
C MET A 1 1.18 -28.81 37.57
N GLU A 2 0.24 -27.88 37.74
CA GLU A 2 -0.58 -27.39 36.63
C GLU A 2 0.24 -26.29 35.96
N GLU A 3 0.72 -26.60 34.76
CA GLU A 3 1.43 -25.66 33.90
C GLU A 3 0.42 -24.64 33.38
N SER A 4 0.38 -23.48 34.02
CA SER A 4 -0.31 -22.31 33.48
C SER A 4 0.44 -21.86 32.23
N GLN A 5 0.02 -22.33 31.06
CA GLN A 5 0.41 -21.75 29.79
C GLN A 5 -0.16 -20.33 29.72
N SER A 6 0.64 -19.37 30.20
CA SER A 6 0.47 -17.97 29.87
C SER A 6 0.69 -17.83 28.37
N THR A 7 -0.37 -17.92 27.58
CA THR A 7 -0.35 -17.40 26.21
C THR A 7 -0.33 -15.89 26.30
N GLU A 8 0.84 -15.34 26.61
CA GLU A 8 1.17 -13.94 26.33
C GLU A 8 1.22 -13.81 24.81
N GLN A 9 0.03 -13.69 24.19
CA GLN A 9 -0.07 -13.15 22.85
C GLN A 9 0.48 -11.73 22.95
N PRO A 10 1.54 -11.37 22.21
CA PRO A 10 2.08 -10.03 22.28
C PRO A 10 0.93 -9.08 21.97
N LEU A 11 0.68 -8.17 22.90
CA LEU A 11 -0.24 -7.05 22.80
C LEU A 11 0.22 -6.21 21.60
N ALA A 12 -0.12 -6.67 20.39
CA ALA A 12 -0.18 -5.84 19.21
C ALA A 12 -1.15 -4.74 19.62
N ASN A 13 -0.57 -3.57 19.91
CA ASN A 13 -1.29 -2.36 20.32
C ASN A 13 -2.66 -2.38 19.65
N ALA A 14 -3.73 -2.43 20.44
CA ALA A 14 -5.11 -2.50 19.97
C ALA A 14 -5.46 -1.16 19.31
N GLU A 15 -4.82 -0.92 18.17
CA GLU A 15 -4.90 0.29 17.40
C GLU A 15 -6.15 0.15 16.55
N TYR A 16 -7.22 0.78 17.02
CA TYR A 16 -8.44 0.93 16.26
C TYR A 16 -8.26 2.09 15.29
N HIS A 17 -8.63 1.87 14.03
CA HIS A 17 -8.60 2.89 13.00
C HIS A 17 -10.01 3.12 12.44
N LEU A 18 -10.32 4.38 12.16
CA LEU A 18 -11.55 4.74 11.47
C LEU A 18 -11.41 4.40 9.99
N VAL A 19 -12.21 3.46 9.51
CA VAL A 19 -12.31 3.09 8.09
C VAL A 19 -13.69 3.46 7.55
N ARG A 20 -13.76 3.76 6.26
CA ARG A 20 -15.03 3.97 5.55
C ARG A 20 -15.39 2.70 4.81
N VAL A 21 -16.56 2.15 5.12
CA VAL A 21 -17.14 0.99 4.45
C VAL A 21 -18.43 1.39 3.75
N ASN A 22 -18.70 0.83 2.57
CA ASN A 22 -19.97 1.05 1.88
C ASN A 22 -20.96 -0.05 2.27
N ILE A 23 -22.09 0.35 2.84
CA ILE A 23 -23.20 -0.55 3.18
C ILE A 23 -24.43 -0.04 2.44
N GLN A 24 -24.97 -0.83 1.50
CA GLN A 24 -26.14 -0.44 0.69
C GLN A 24 -25.96 0.94 0.02
N ASP A 25 -24.81 1.15 -0.64
CA ASP A 25 -24.43 2.43 -1.28
C ASP A 25 -24.29 3.64 -0.34
N ILE A 26 -24.32 3.43 0.98
CA ILE A 26 -24.09 4.47 1.98
C ILE A 26 -22.69 4.29 2.59
N PRO A 27 -21.81 5.31 2.52
CA PRO A 27 -20.52 5.27 3.18
C PRO A 27 -20.68 5.46 4.69
N VAL A 28 -20.34 4.43 5.47
CA VAL A 28 -20.39 4.43 6.93
C VAL A 28 -18.97 4.43 7.48
N ALA A 29 -18.69 5.28 8.46
CA ALA A 29 -17.43 5.29 9.18
C ALA A 29 -17.49 4.34 10.38
N MET A 30 -16.53 3.42 10.49
CA MET A 30 -16.49 2.39 11.53
C MET A 30 -15.08 2.29 12.11
N GLN A 31 -14.97 2.07 13.42
CA GLN A 31 -13.69 1.73 14.04
C GLN A 31 -13.42 0.23 13.89
N VAL A 32 -12.26 -0.11 13.33
CA VAL A 32 -11.84 -1.49 13.10
C VAL A 32 -10.48 -1.72 13.73
N ASN A 33 -10.31 -2.87 14.37
CA ASN A 33 -9.02 -3.30 14.90
C ASN A 33 -8.05 -3.58 13.74
N VAL A 34 -6.88 -2.94 13.75
CA VAL A 34 -5.90 -3.07 12.64
C VAL A 34 -5.34 -4.49 12.54
N SER A 35 -5.16 -5.21 13.65
CA SER A 35 -4.65 -6.58 13.65
C SER A 35 -5.64 -7.55 13.00
N ASP A 36 -6.92 -7.43 13.33
CA ASP A 36 -7.98 -8.24 12.72
C ASP A 36 -8.11 -7.92 11.22
N LEU A 37 -8.08 -6.64 10.86
CA LEU A 37 -8.13 -6.20 9.46
C LEU A 37 -6.96 -6.76 8.66
N ARG A 38 -5.73 -6.69 9.19
CA ARG A 38 -4.55 -7.28 8.54
C ARG A 38 -4.70 -8.79 8.37
N THR A 39 -5.17 -9.48 9.40
CA THR A 39 -5.38 -10.94 9.37
C THR A 39 -6.42 -11.32 8.31
N ALA A 40 -7.56 -10.63 8.27
CA ALA A 40 -8.62 -10.86 7.30
C ALA A 40 -8.16 -10.59 5.85
N LEU A 41 -7.29 -9.61 5.65
CA LEU A 41 -6.72 -9.25 4.35
C LEU A 41 -5.47 -10.08 3.98
N GLY A 42 -5.02 -11.00 4.85
CA GLY A 42 -3.79 -11.77 4.64
C GLY A 42 -2.52 -10.90 4.60
N LEU A 43 -2.56 -9.72 5.20
CA LEU A 43 -1.43 -8.80 5.22
C LEU A 43 -0.38 -9.23 6.25
N PRO A 44 0.91 -9.04 5.96
CA PRO A 44 1.94 -9.31 6.93
C PRO A 44 1.84 -8.40 8.16
N SER A 45 2.44 -8.84 9.26
CA SER A 45 2.51 -8.05 10.50
C SER A 45 3.43 -6.83 10.40
N TYR A 46 4.30 -6.78 9.38
CA TYR A 46 5.15 -5.63 9.07
C TYR A 46 4.45 -4.62 8.13
N SER A 47 4.93 -3.36 8.14
CA SER A 47 4.40 -2.32 7.25
C SER A 47 4.68 -2.64 5.79
N LEU A 48 3.64 -2.63 4.94
CA LEU A 48 3.79 -2.72 3.49
C LEU A 48 4.27 -1.42 2.86
N CYS A 49 4.20 -0.30 3.57
CA CYS A 49 4.74 0.96 3.08
C CYS A 49 6.27 0.91 3.23
N PRO A 50 7.04 0.89 2.13
CA PRO A 50 8.49 0.99 2.23
C PRO A 50 8.85 2.27 2.97
N PRO A 51 9.95 2.30 3.74
CA PRO A 51 10.42 3.54 4.32
C PRO A 51 10.59 4.57 3.20
N PHE A 52 10.15 5.80 3.47
CA PHE A 52 10.35 6.91 2.54
C PHE A 52 11.83 6.99 2.18
N ARG A 53 12.15 6.86 0.88
CA ARG A 53 13.49 7.12 0.37
C ARG A 53 13.52 8.57 -0.08
N ALA A 54 14.29 9.40 0.61
CA ALA A 54 14.59 10.73 0.14
C ALA A 54 15.18 10.67 -1.28
N PRO A 55 14.89 11.65 -2.16
CA PRO A 55 15.53 11.73 -3.46
C PRO A 55 17.03 11.63 -3.30
N THR A 56 17.65 10.70 -4.00
CA THR A 56 19.11 10.58 -3.99
C THR A 56 19.65 11.78 -4.77
N ASN A 57 20.56 12.56 -4.17
CA ASN A 57 21.28 13.64 -4.85
C ASN A 57 22.35 13.05 -5.78
N VAL A 58 21.90 12.26 -6.75
CA VAL A 58 22.69 11.81 -7.89
C VAL A 58 22.35 12.72 -9.04
N ALA A 59 23.38 13.35 -9.61
CA ALA A 59 23.27 13.98 -10.91
C ALA A 59 22.85 12.88 -11.89
N THR A 60 21.57 12.87 -12.26
CA THR A 60 21.09 12.03 -13.35
C THR A 60 21.55 12.72 -14.61
N PRO A 61 22.56 12.18 -15.34
CA PRO A 61 22.99 12.81 -16.57
C PRO A 61 21.81 12.89 -17.53
N ALA A 62 21.77 13.93 -18.35
CA ALA A 62 20.80 14.00 -19.42
C ALA A 62 20.90 12.72 -20.28
N PRO A 63 19.77 12.18 -20.77
CA PRO A 63 19.80 11.06 -21.69
C PRO A 63 20.79 11.34 -22.83
N ALA A 64 21.65 10.37 -23.12
CA ALA A 64 22.68 10.55 -24.15
C ALA A 64 22.09 10.83 -25.54
N VAL A 65 20.87 10.34 -25.78
CA VAL A 65 20.16 10.45 -27.05
C VAL A 65 18.69 10.76 -26.76
N LYS A 66 18.16 11.77 -27.44
CA LYS A 66 16.73 12.01 -27.53
C LYS A 66 16.16 10.96 -28.48
N MET A 67 15.36 10.02 -27.98
CA MET A 67 14.63 9.08 -28.84
C MET A 67 13.38 9.79 -29.35
N GLU A 68 13.28 9.97 -30.67
CA GLU A 68 12.04 10.44 -31.29
C GLU A 68 10.93 9.39 -31.12
N ASP A 69 9.75 9.82 -30.70
CA ASP A 69 8.55 8.98 -30.67
C ASP A 69 8.06 8.75 -32.10
N THR A 70 8.59 7.69 -32.71
CA THR A 70 8.31 7.30 -34.10
C THR A 70 7.04 6.47 -34.25
N ASN A 71 6.40 6.08 -33.13
CA ASN A 71 5.23 5.21 -33.14
C ASN A 71 3.90 5.98 -33.35
N HIS A 72 3.93 7.30 -33.18
CA HIS A 72 2.78 8.20 -33.41
C HIS A 72 2.85 8.93 -34.76
N LEU A 73 3.65 8.44 -35.71
CA LEU A 73 3.56 8.91 -37.09
C LEU A 73 2.24 8.38 -37.66
N ASP A 74 1.19 9.17 -37.46
CA ASP A 74 -0.12 9.00 -38.05
C ASP A 74 0.07 8.63 -39.51
N ALA A 75 -0.56 7.52 -39.90
CA ALA A 75 -0.85 7.20 -41.27
C ALA A 75 -1.65 8.37 -41.86
N TYR A 76 -0.95 9.38 -42.36
CA TYR A 76 -1.48 10.30 -43.34
C TYR A 76 -1.68 9.46 -44.61
N GLU A 77 -2.83 8.76 -44.66
CA GLU A 77 -3.42 8.27 -45.89
C GLU A 77 -4.21 9.45 -46.49
N PRO A 78 -3.67 10.19 -47.47
CA PRO A 78 -4.47 11.16 -48.20
C PRO A 78 -5.54 10.41 -49.02
N ASN A 79 -6.78 10.84 -48.85
CA ASN A 79 -7.97 10.37 -49.56
C ASN A 79 -7.93 10.73 -51.06
#